data_AF-A0A1H8P685-F1
#
_entry.id   AF-A0A1H8P685-F1
#
_cell.length_a   1.000
_cell.length_b   1.000
_cell.length_c   1.000
_cell.angle_alpha   90.00
_cell.angle_beta   90.00
_cell.angle_gamma   90.00
#
_symmetry.space_group_name_H-M   'P 1'
#
loop_
_entity.id
_entity.type
_entity.pdbx_description
1 polymer ?
#
loop_
_entity_poly.entity_id
_entity_poly.type
_entity_poly.pdbx_seq_one_letter_code
_entity_poly.pdbx_strand_id
1 'polypeptide(L)'
;MLQTAIALPYHLTKVDTLQAQVLHLNHVVDSLNKVSSTTTIGTGYFHDIIGIGFTCFVGLVAIIATIAGYVSWRTITIRFEQERREMQINFDNRIIVMENQFTSTLHQLRDQAEKNSIAYDSALNDLKQESLSLKNNFLQADVDINRAMCSINDDREFYVIALDWGLSAIPTMLELNYEKSLYNWVEFCEEISDKIDLETPDNKERIKNYENQFKKHFSNCLNILPKEYDERLKKINDKIMRVIYSE
;
A
#
# COMPACT_ATOMS: atom_id res chain seq x y z
N MET A 1 87.61 -9.14 -86.93
CA MET A 1 86.51 -9.84 -86.23
C MET A 1 86.74 -9.72 -84.73
N LEU A 2 85.64 -9.60 -83.97
CA LEU A 2 85.50 -9.33 -82.52
C LEU A 2 85.46 -7.85 -82.11
N GLN A 3 84.25 -7.27 -82.23
CA GLN A 3 83.81 -6.12 -81.45
C GLN A 3 83.69 -6.53 -79.98
N THR A 4 84.48 -5.89 -79.12
CA THR A 4 84.32 -5.92 -77.67
C THR A 4 83.14 -5.02 -77.28
N ALA A 5 82.06 -5.65 -76.82
CA ALA A 5 80.94 -4.94 -76.20
C ALA A 5 81.40 -4.33 -74.87
N ILE A 6 81.38 -3.01 -74.78
CA ILE A 6 81.66 -2.24 -73.57
C ILE A 6 80.44 -2.39 -72.65
N ALA A 7 80.61 -3.13 -71.56
CA ALA A 7 79.64 -3.13 -70.46
C ALA A 7 79.71 -1.79 -69.73
N LEU A 8 78.67 -0.97 -69.87
CA LEU A 8 78.49 0.25 -69.08
C LEU A 8 78.13 -0.12 -67.64
N PRO A 9 78.77 0.49 -66.62
CA PRO A 9 78.36 0.31 -65.24
C PRO A 9 77.01 1.00 -65.02
N TYR A 10 76.01 0.22 -64.60
CA TYR A 10 74.71 0.74 -64.15
C TYR A 10 74.93 1.69 -62.97
N HIS A 11 74.88 2.99 -63.23
CA HIS A 11 74.93 4.00 -62.17
C HIS A 11 73.55 4.04 -61.51
N LEU A 12 73.39 3.39 -60.35
CA LEU A 12 72.23 3.60 -59.49
C LEU A 12 72.16 5.10 -59.18
N THR A 13 71.13 5.78 -59.69
CA THR A 13 70.96 7.20 -59.39
C THR A 13 70.30 7.32 -58.02
N LYS A 14 70.62 8.38 -57.27
CA LYS A 14 70.00 8.66 -55.95
C LYS A 14 68.46 8.72 -56.03
N VAL A 15 67.93 8.98 -57.22
CA VAL A 15 66.48 8.98 -57.52
C VAL A 15 65.90 7.57 -57.44
N ASP A 16 66.60 6.54 -57.94
CA ASP A 16 66.16 5.15 -57.89
C ASP A 16 66.09 4.63 -56.44
N THR A 17 67.07 5.02 -55.62
CA THR A 17 67.07 4.68 -54.18
C THR A 17 65.94 5.37 -53.42
N LEU A 18 65.59 6.60 -53.81
CA LEU A 18 64.49 7.35 -53.19
C LEU A 18 63.14 6.76 -53.60
N GLN A 19 62.99 6.38 -54.86
CA GLN A 19 61.79 5.72 -55.36
C GLN A 19 61.58 4.35 -54.69
N ALA A 20 62.65 3.57 -54.49
CA ALA A 20 62.60 2.32 -53.73
C ALA A 20 62.20 2.55 -52.26
N GLN A 21 62.70 3.62 -51.62
CA GLN A 21 62.32 3.98 -50.26
C GLN A 21 60.85 4.42 -50.15
N VAL A 22 60.35 5.22 -51.10
CA VAL A 22 58.94 5.61 -51.14
C VAL A 22 58.04 4.39 -51.33
N LEU A 23 58.42 3.46 -52.20
CA LEU A 23 57.66 2.24 -52.45
C LEU A 23 57.65 1.30 -51.24
N HIS A 24 58.77 1.18 -50.54
CA HIS A 24 58.85 0.47 -49.26
C HIS A 24 57.97 1.14 -48.18
N LEU A 25 58.00 2.48 -48.08
CA LEU A 25 57.18 3.22 -47.12
C LEU A 25 55.68 3.01 -47.38
N ASN A 26 55.27 3.05 -48.65
CA ASN A 26 53.89 2.78 -49.03
C ASN A 26 53.46 1.36 -48.65
N HIS A 27 54.31 0.36 -48.89
CA HIS A 27 54.02 -1.01 -48.45
C HIS A 27 53.90 -1.15 -46.92
N VAL A 28 54.74 -0.43 -46.16
CA VAL A 28 54.66 -0.43 -44.70
C VAL A 28 53.36 0.24 -44.22
N VAL A 29 52.98 1.36 -44.82
CA VAL A 29 51.71 2.06 -44.52
C VAL A 29 50.50 1.18 -44.85
N ASP A 30 50.50 0.50 -46.00
CA ASP A 30 49.42 -0.41 -46.39
C ASP A 30 49.33 -1.62 -45.45
N SER A 31 50.47 -2.17 -45.04
CA SER A 31 50.53 -3.26 -44.07
C SER A 31 49.99 -2.82 -42.71
N LEU A 32 50.38 -1.63 -42.24
CA LEU A 32 49.87 -1.03 -41.00
C LEU A 32 48.35 -0.77 -41.06
N ASN A 33 47.85 -0.23 -42.17
CA ASN A 33 46.41 -0.02 -42.37
C ASN A 33 45.64 -1.35 -42.37
N LYS A 34 46.19 -2.39 -42.99
CA LYS A 34 45.60 -3.73 -42.99
C LYS A 34 45.59 -4.34 -41.58
N VAL A 35 46.68 -4.23 -40.83
CA VAL A 35 46.76 -4.71 -39.44
C VAL A 35 45.80 -3.92 -38.54
N SER A 36 45.75 -2.59 -38.69
CA SER A 36 44.81 -1.74 -37.95
C SER A 36 43.36 -2.14 -38.23
N SER A 37 42.96 -2.27 -39.50
CA SER A 37 41.58 -2.65 -39.87
C SER A 37 41.19 -4.04 -39.33
N THR A 38 42.11 -5.01 -39.37
CA THR A 38 41.88 -6.37 -38.87
C THR A 38 41.74 -6.38 -37.35
N THR A 39 42.52 -5.55 -36.66
CA THR A 39 42.45 -5.39 -35.19
C THR A 39 41.13 -4.73 -34.77
N THR A 40 40.68 -3.69 -35.49
CA THR A 40 39.39 -3.02 -35.22
C THR A 40 38.20 -3.95 -35.42
N ILE A 41 38.21 -4.77 -36.48
CA ILE A 41 37.19 -5.80 -36.73
C ILE A 41 37.20 -6.86 -35.62
N GLY A 42 38.40 -7.30 -35.20
CA GLY A 42 38.56 -8.23 -34.08
C GLY A 42 37.98 -7.69 -32.78
N THR A 43 38.33 -6.46 -32.39
CA THR A 43 37.84 -5.83 -31.15
C THR A 43 36.32 -5.58 -31.16
N GLY A 44 35.75 -5.21 -32.32
CA GLY A 44 34.30 -5.02 -32.46
C GLY A 44 33.54 -6.34 -32.28
N TYR A 45 34.03 -7.43 -32.89
CA TYR A 45 33.41 -8.75 -32.80
C TYR A 45 33.41 -9.30 -31.36
N PHE A 46 34.51 -9.12 -30.61
CA PHE A 46 34.57 -9.53 -29.21
C PHE A 46 33.64 -8.68 -28.33
N HIS A 47 33.55 -7.37 -28.58
CA HIS A 47 32.64 -6.50 -27.85
C HIS A 47 31.18 -6.91 -28.07
N ASP A 48 30.81 -7.24 -29.29
CA ASP A 48 29.43 -7.65 -29.64
C ASP A 48 29.06 -9.01 -29.03
N ILE A 49 29.97 -10.00 -29.06
CA ILE A 49 29.74 -11.31 -28.43
C ILE A 49 29.62 -11.18 -26.92
N ILE A 50 30.52 -10.43 -26.28
CA ILE A 50 30.48 -10.21 -24.83
C ILE A 50 29.20 -9.45 -24.45
N GLY A 51 28.81 -8.45 -25.25
CA GLY A 51 27.57 -7.69 -25.07
C GLY A 51 26.31 -8.57 -25.15
N ILE A 52 26.23 -9.44 -26.15
CA ILE A 52 25.11 -10.38 -26.31
C ILE A 52 25.08 -11.38 -25.14
N GLY A 53 26.24 -11.94 -24.78
CA GLY A 53 26.35 -12.89 -23.66
C GLY A 53 25.92 -12.28 -22.32
N PHE A 54 26.35 -11.04 -22.05
CA PHE A 54 25.96 -10.30 -20.85
C PHE A 54 24.47 -9.97 -20.84
N THR A 55 23.91 -9.54 -21.97
CA THR A 55 22.47 -9.23 -22.09
C THR A 55 21.61 -10.46 -21.84
N CYS A 56 22.00 -11.62 -22.39
CA CYS A 56 21.32 -12.90 -22.14
C CYS A 56 21.39 -13.30 -20.65
N PHE A 57 22.54 -13.11 -20.01
CA PHE A 57 22.71 -13.40 -18.59
C PHE A 57 21.81 -12.50 -17.71
N VAL A 58 21.81 -11.19 -17.96
CA VAL A 58 20.95 -10.23 -17.24
C VAL A 58 19.48 -10.56 -17.45
N GLY A 59 19.07 -10.91 -18.68
CA GLY A 59 17.70 -11.34 -18.97
C GLY A 59 17.29 -12.59 -18.19
N LEU A 60 18.17 -13.60 -18.11
CA LEU A 60 17.91 -14.81 -17.33
C LEU A 60 17.76 -14.52 -15.84
N VAL A 61 18.65 -13.71 -15.27
CA VAL A 61 18.58 -13.32 -13.85
C VAL A 61 17.30 -12.54 -13.57
N ALA A 62 16.90 -11.62 -14.45
CA ALA A 62 15.66 -10.85 -14.31
C ALA A 62 14.41 -11.73 -14.33
N ILE A 63 14.36 -12.74 -15.23
CA ILE A 63 13.25 -13.70 -15.28
C ILE A 63 13.16 -14.50 -13.98
N ILE A 64 14.30 -15.02 -13.49
CA ILE A 64 14.34 -15.81 -12.25
C ILE A 64 13.89 -14.96 -11.06
N ALA A 65 14.40 -13.73 -10.93
CA ALA A 65 14.03 -12.81 -9.86
C ALA A 65 12.53 -12.47 -9.90
N THR A 66 11.97 -12.27 -11.09
CA THR A 66 10.54 -11.96 -11.26
C THR A 66 9.66 -13.15 -10.86
N ILE A 67 10.01 -14.37 -11.27
CA ILE A 67 9.27 -15.58 -10.89
C ILE A 67 9.37 -15.82 -9.39
N ALA A 68 10.55 -15.70 -8.80
CA ALA A 68 10.75 -15.87 -7.36
C ALA A 68 9.97 -14.82 -6.56
N GLY A 69 9.98 -13.56 -6.99
CA GLY A 69 9.19 -12.48 -6.40
C GLY A 69 7.69 -12.75 -6.48
N TYR A 70 7.20 -13.20 -7.64
CA TYR A 70 5.78 -13.55 -7.83
C TYR A 70 5.34 -14.70 -6.93
N VAL A 71 6.15 -15.77 -6.83
CA VAL A 71 5.85 -16.91 -5.94
C VAL A 71 5.83 -16.46 -4.48
N SER A 72 6.84 -15.68 -4.06
CA SER A 72 6.92 -15.16 -2.69
C SER A 72 5.71 -14.28 -2.34
N TRP A 73 5.34 -13.35 -3.23
CA TRP A 73 4.18 -12.49 -3.03
C TRP A 73 2.89 -13.30 -2.91
N ARG A 74 2.68 -14.27 -3.82
CA ARG A 74 1.50 -15.15 -3.80
C ARG A 74 1.39 -15.94 -2.50
N THR A 75 2.50 -16.46 -1.98
CA THR A 75 2.51 -17.18 -0.69
C THR A 75 2.14 -16.27 0.47
N ILE A 76 2.65 -15.04 0.48
CA ILE A 76 2.33 -14.04 1.51
C ILE A 76 0.82 -13.71 1.46
N THR A 77 0.26 -13.44 0.28
CA THR A 77 -1.16 -13.12 0.13
C THR A 77 -2.07 -14.25 0.61
N ILE A 78 -1.77 -15.50 0.24
CA ILE A 78 -2.54 -16.67 0.68
C ILE A 78 -2.52 -16.80 2.21
N ARG A 79 -1.36 -16.58 2.83
CA ARG A 79 -1.24 -16.65 4.30
C ARG A 79 -2.07 -15.57 4.99
N PHE A 80 -2.03 -14.33 4.50
CA PHE A 80 -2.87 -13.25 5.04
C PHE A 80 -4.37 -13.55 4.90
N GLU A 81 -4.80 -14.12 3.77
CA GLU A 81 -6.20 -14.53 3.60
C GLU A 81 -6.61 -15.65 4.56
N GLN A 82 -5.72 -16.61 4.82
CA GLN A 82 -5.96 -17.68 5.79
C GLN A 82 -6.09 -17.13 7.21
N GLU A 83 -5.13 -16.31 7.66
CA GLU A 83 -5.16 -15.69 8.98
C GLU A 83 -6.41 -14.82 9.16
N ARG A 84 -6.85 -14.11 8.10
CA ARG A 84 -8.11 -13.35 8.12
C ARG A 84 -9.32 -14.25 8.31
N ARG A 85 -9.40 -15.37 7.59
CA ARG A 85 -10.52 -16.33 7.74
C ARG A 85 -10.53 -16.96 9.14
N GLU A 86 -9.37 -17.31 9.68
CA GLU A 86 -9.28 -17.87 11.04
C GLU A 86 -9.72 -16.87 12.10
N MET A 87 -9.31 -15.61 11.98
CA MET A 87 -9.79 -14.55 12.87
C MET A 87 -11.31 -14.37 12.78
N GLN A 88 -11.88 -14.41 11.57
CA GLN A 88 -13.31 -14.29 11.38
C GLN A 88 -14.07 -15.47 12.01
N ILE A 89 -13.62 -16.70 11.79
CA ILE A 89 -14.20 -17.90 12.41
C ILE A 89 -14.12 -17.82 13.94
N ASN A 90 -12.99 -17.37 14.49
CA ASN A 90 -12.85 -17.19 15.93
C ASN A 90 -13.79 -16.12 16.48
N PHE A 91 -13.99 -15.03 15.75
CA PHE A 91 -14.94 -13.98 16.12
C PHE A 91 -16.38 -14.51 16.12
N ASP A 92 -16.78 -15.19 15.05
CA ASP A 92 -18.13 -15.78 14.93
C ASP A 92 -18.39 -16.82 16.03
N ASN A 93 -17.40 -17.68 16.32
CA ASN A 93 -17.49 -18.65 17.41
C ASN A 93 -17.64 -17.96 18.78
N ARG A 94 -16.92 -16.85 19.01
CA ARG A 94 -17.06 -16.08 20.25
C ARG A 94 -18.45 -15.46 20.36
N ILE A 95 -19.02 -14.96 19.27
CA ILE A 95 -20.41 -14.46 19.25
C ILE A 95 -21.38 -15.59 19.64
N ILE A 96 -21.29 -16.75 19.00
CA ILE A 96 -22.17 -17.89 19.28
C ILE A 96 -22.06 -18.34 20.75
N VAL A 97 -20.84 -18.42 21.29
CA VAL A 97 -20.64 -18.77 22.70
C VAL A 97 -21.28 -17.74 23.63
N MET A 98 -21.13 -16.44 23.35
CA MET A 98 -21.76 -15.38 24.14
C MET A 98 -23.29 -15.42 24.03
N GLU A 99 -23.86 -15.65 22.85
CA GLU A 99 -25.31 -15.79 22.65
C GLU A 99 -25.87 -16.98 23.45
N ASN A 100 -25.16 -18.11 23.46
CA ASN A 100 -25.54 -19.27 24.25
C ASN A 100 -25.46 -18.99 25.75
N GLN A 101 -24.40 -18.29 26.21
CA GLN A 101 -24.29 -17.87 27.60
C GLN A 101 -25.45 -16.93 27.99
N PHE A 102 -25.73 -15.92 27.18
CA PHE A 102 -26.84 -14.99 27.41
C PHE A 102 -28.19 -15.70 27.49
N THR A 103 -28.45 -16.63 26.57
CA THR A 103 -29.67 -17.44 26.56
C THR A 103 -29.77 -18.31 27.81
N SER A 104 -28.66 -18.92 28.24
CA SER A 104 -28.63 -19.74 29.45
C SER A 104 -28.90 -18.92 30.72
N THR A 105 -28.32 -17.71 30.83
CA THR A 105 -28.55 -16.80 31.96
C THR A 105 -30.01 -16.33 31.98
N LEU A 106 -30.59 -16.00 30.82
CA LEU A 106 -32.01 -15.66 30.69
C LEU A 106 -32.92 -16.79 31.21
N HIS A 107 -32.64 -18.04 30.86
CA HIS A 107 -33.41 -19.19 31.34
C HIS A 107 -33.28 -19.40 32.85
N GLN A 108 -32.06 -19.33 33.39
CA GLN A 108 -31.84 -19.47 34.84
C GLN A 108 -32.57 -18.38 35.64
N LEU A 109 -32.51 -17.13 35.17
CA LEU A 109 -33.18 -16.00 35.81
C LEU A 109 -34.70 -16.10 35.69
N ARG A 110 -35.23 -16.55 34.54
CA ARG A 110 -36.66 -16.84 34.38
C ARG A 110 -37.13 -17.90 35.37
N ASP A 111 -36.42 -19.02 35.47
CA ASP A 111 -36.78 -20.11 36.39
C ASP A 111 -36.71 -19.66 37.86
N GLN A 112 -35.78 -18.76 38.18
CA GLN A 112 -35.65 -18.16 39.51
C GLN A 112 -36.75 -17.14 39.82
N ALA A 113 -37.17 -16.36 38.82
CA ALA A 113 -38.27 -15.39 38.94
C ALA A 113 -39.64 -16.09 39.00
N GLU A 114 -39.82 -17.20 38.27
CA GLU A 114 -41.04 -18.02 38.30
C GLU A 114 -41.21 -18.76 39.63
N LYS A 115 -40.11 -19.12 40.30
CA LYS A 115 -40.11 -19.66 41.67
C LYS A 115 -40.41 -18.63 42.75
N ASN A 116 -40.16 -17.34 42.51
CA ASN A 116 -40.31 -16.26 43.50
C ASN A 116 -41.28 -15.18 42.96
N SER A 117 -42.60 -15.40 43.05
CA SER A 117 -43.62 -14.52 42.46
C SER A 117 -43.75 -13.10 43.07
N ILE A 118 -42.80 -12.68 43.91
CA ILE A 118 -42.66 -11.33 44.47
C ILE A 118 -41.35 -10.66 44.00
N ALA A 119 -40.39 -11.41 43.45
CA ALA A 119 -39.07 -10.94 43.05
C ALA A 119 -38.93 -10.63 41.54
N TYR A 120 -40.00 -10.79 40.76
CA TYR A 120 -39.99 -10.65 39.30
C TYR A 120 -39.51 -9.25 38.85
N ASP A 121 -39.94 -8.19 39.52
CA ASP A 121 -39.53 -6.81 39.18
C ASP A 121 -38.06 -6.52 39.54
N SER A 122 -37.55 -7.12 40.62
CA SER A 122 -36.13 -7.00 40.99
C SER A 122 -35.25 -7.76 40.01
N ALA A 123 -35.60 -9.01 39.72
CA ALA A 123 -34.88 -9.84 38.75
C ALA A 123 -34.93 -9.22 37.34
N LEU A 124 -36.05 -8.64 36.92
CA LEU A 124 -36.18 -7.96 35.64
C LEU A 124 -35.32 -6.67 35.57
N ASN A 125 -35.19 -5.95 36.68
CA ASN A 125 -34.32 -4.77 36.75
C ASN A 125 -32.84 -5.15 36.73
N ASP A 126 -32.44 -6.22 37.44
CA ASP A 126 -31.08 -6.76 37.40
C ASP A 126 -30.74 -7.22 35.96
N LEU A 127 -31.70 -7.86 35.28
CA LEU A 127 -31.56 -8.34 33.90
C LEU A 127 -31.45 -7.18 32.90
N LYS A 128 -32.23 -6.11 33.11
CA LYS A 128 -32.06 -4.88 32.33
C LYS A 128 -30.69 -4.26 32.56
N GLN A 129 -30.21 -4.21 33.80
CA GLN A 129 -28.89 -3.65 34.11
C GLN A 129 -27.76 -4.48 33.49
N GLU A 130 -27.81 -5.81 33.60
CA GLU A 130 -26.79 -6.70 33.07
C GLU A 130 -26.79 -6.70 31.54
N SER A 131 -27.96 -6.67 30.91
CA SER A 131 -28.10 -6.48 29.45
C SER A 131 -27.53 -5.13 29.00
N LEU A 132 -27.78 -4.05 29.77
CA LEU A 132 -27.19 -2.74 29.52
C LEU A 132 -25.66 -2.80 29.64
N SER A 133 -25.13 -3.46 30.67
CA SER A 133 -23.70 -3.62 30.92
C SER A 133 -23.00 -4.44 29.84
N LEU A 134 -23.62 -5.52 29.37
CA LEU A 134 -23.07 -6.33 28.28
C LEU A 134 -23.08 -5.59 26.95
N LYS A 135 -24.17 -4.84 26.67
CA LYS A 135 -24.28 -3.96 25.51
C LYS A 135 -23.23 -2.83 25.54
N ASN A 136 -22.98 -2.28 26.72
CA ASN A 136 -21.89 -1.31 26.96
C ASN A 136 -20.53 -1.88 26.56
N ASN A 137 -20.20 -3.08 27.04
CA ASN A 137 -18.92 -3.73 26.76
C ASN A 137 -18.76 -4.02 25.26
N PHE A 138 -19.85 -4.35 24.55
CA PHE A 138 -19.82 -4.58 23.11
C PHE A 138 -19.52 -3.30 22.33
N LEU A 139 -20.20 -2.19 22.66
CA LEU A 139 -19.99 -0.89 22.01
C LEU A 139 -18.57 -0.37 22.26
N GLN A 140 -18.05 -0.54 23.48
CA GLN A 140 -16.69 -0.16 23.80
C GLN A 140 -15.65 -1.04 23.09
N ALA A 141 -15.89 -2.34 22.98
CA ALA A 141 -15.04 -3.25 22.21
C ALA A 141 -15.03 -2.90 20.71
N ASP A 142 -16.15 -2.47 20.13
CA ASP A 142 -16.24 -2.05 18.73
C ASP A 142 -15.48 -0.73 18.48
N VAL A 143 -15.55 0.23 19.42
CA VAL A 143 -14.69 1.43 19.43
C VAL A 143 -13.22 1.04 19.46
N ASP A 144 -12.83 0.15 20.37
CA ASP A 144 -11.45 -0.25 20.58
C ASP A 144 -10.90 -1.04 19.39
N ILE A 145 -11.72 -1.89 18.74
CA ILE A 145 -11.36 -2.60 17.51
C ILE A 145 -11.16 -1.63 16.35
N ASN A 146 -12.08 -0.68 16.14
CA ASN A 146 -11.93 0.31 15.07
C ASN A 146 -10.72 1.21 15.29
N ARG A 147 -10.45 1.60 16.54
CA ARG A 147 -9.23 2.34 16.92
C ARG A 147 -7.96 1.51 16.70
N ALA A 148 -7.98 0.23 17.07
CA ALA A 148 -6.87 -0.69 16.85
C ALA A 148 -6.61 -0.93 15.36
N MET A 149 -7.66 -1.10 14.55
CA MET A 149 -7.54 -1.24 13.09
C MET A 149 -6.90 0.01 12.45
N CYS A 150 -7.27 1.21 12.90
CA CYS A 150 -6.65 2.45 12.45
C CYS A 150 -5.21 2.66 12.96
N SER A 151 -4.84 2.02 14.08
CA SER A 151 -3.50 2.16 14.68
C SER A 151 -2.52 1.10 14.19
N ILE A 152 -3.02 -0.07 13.77
CA ILE A 152 -2.22 -1.17 13.21
C ILE A 152 -1.94 -0.93 11.73
N ASN A 153 -2.85 -0.24 11.04
CA ASN A 153 -2.70 0.11 9.64
C ASN A 153 -2.27 1.57 9.52
N ASP A 154 -0.95 1.83 9.46
CA ASP A 154 -0.36 3.15 9.17
C ASP A 154 -0.62 3.62 7.72
N ASP A 155 -1.41 2.85 6.97
CA ASP A 155 -1.81 3.20 5.63
C ASP A 155 -2.79 4.38 5.66
N ARG A 156 -2.29 5.54 5.19
CA ARG A 156 -3.00 6.82 5.13
C ARG A 156 -4.33 6.71 4.39
N GLU A 157 -4.50 5.69 3.55
CA GLU A 157 -5.71 5.41 2.79
C GLU A 157 -6.94 5.05 3.65
N PHE A 158 -6.75 4.59 4.89
CA PHE A 158 -7.86 4.13 5.75
C PHE A 158 -8.49 5.24 6.60
N TYR A 159 -7.82 6.38 6.77
CA TYR A 159 -8.31 7.45 7.66
C TYR A 159 -9.61 8.10 7.15
N VAL A 160 -9.80 8.25 5.84
CA VAL A 160 -11.06 8.79 5.28
C VAL A 160 -12.24 7.87 5.57
N ILE A 161 -12.04 6.55 5.43
CA ILE A 161 -13.07 5.54 5.69
C ILE A 161 -13.37 5.47 7.19
N ALA A 162 -12.33 5.47 8.03
CA ALA A 162 -12.47 5.46 9.48
C ALA A 162 -13.24 6.68 10.00
N LEU A 163 -13.01 7.87 9.41
CA LEU A 163 -13.75 9.08 9.74
C LEU A 163 -15.23 8.95 9.40
N ASP A 164 -15.55 8.45 8.20
CA ASP A 164 -16.95 8.23 7.80
C ASP A 164 -17.66 7.26 8.75
N TRP A 165 -17.02 6.15 9.10
CA TRP A 165 -17.55 5.18 10.05
C TRP A 165 -17.78 5.79 11.43
N GLY A 166 -16.80 6.54 11.94
CA GLY A 166 -16.93 7.21 13.23
C GLY A 166 -18.11 8.19 13.27
N LEU A 167 -18.30 8.98 12.21
CA LEU A 167 -19.44 9.90 12.10
C LEU A 167 -20.78 9.17 12.00
N SER A 168 -20.81 8.01 11.32
CA SER A 168 -22.03 7.21 11.20
C SER A 168 -22.47 6.54 12.52
N ALA A 169 -21.52 6.26 13.42
CA ALA A 169 -21.79 5.61 14.71
C ALA A 169 -22.37 6.58 15.75
N ILE A 170 -22.05 7.88 15.66
CA ILE A 170 -22.46 8.90 16.64
C ILE A 170 -23.99 8.97 16.86
N PRO A 171 -24.85 9.03 15.82
CA PRO A 171 -26.30 9.03 16.00
C PRO A 171 -26.79 7.79 16.78
N THR A 172 -26.24 6.62 16.49
CA THR A 172 -26.58 5.37 17.19
C THR A 172 -26.15 5.41 18.65
N MET A 173 -24.98 5.97 18.98
CA MET A 173 -24.53 6.11 20.37
C MET A 173 -25.46 7.03 21.18
N LEU A 174 -26.01 8.04 20.52
CA LEU A 174 -26.91 9.01 21.13
C LEU A 174 -28.31 8.43 21.35
N GLU A 175 -28.86 7.67 20.39
CA GLU A 175 -30.11 6.91 20.58
C GLU A 175 -30.04 5.92 21.75
N LEU A 176 -28.84 5.39 22.01
CA LEU A 176 -28.57 4.49 23.12
C LEU A 176 -28.28 5.20 24.44
N ASN A 177 -28.32 6.54 24.46
CA ASN A 177 -28.09 7.41 25.61
C ASN A 177 -26.70 7.20 26.26
N TYR A 178 -25.67 6.92 25.45
CA TYR A 178 -24.30 6.66 25.89
C TYR A 178 -23.40 7.89 25.82
N GLU A 179 -23.59 8.82 26.74
CA GLU A 179 -22.83 10.08 26.79
C GLU A 179 -21.31 9.88 26.85
N LYS A 180 -20.82 8.90 27.62
CA LYS A 180 -19.37 8.64 27.75
C LYS A 180 -18.75 8.10 26.46
N SER A 181 -19.46 7.23 25.74
CA SER A 181 -19.00 6.68 24.46
C SER A 181 -19.10 7.72 23.34
N LEU A 182 -20.11 8.60 23.41
CA LEU A 182 -20.29 9.72 22.50
C LEU A 182 -19.07 10.66 22.50
N TYR A 183 -18.58 11.03 23.69
CA TYR A 183 -17.37 11.83 23.83
C TYR A 183 -16.16 11.16 23.15
N ASN A 184 -15.95 9.87 23.40
CA ASN A 184 -14.84 9.11 22.82
C ASN A 184 -14.92 9.03 21.30
N TRP A 185 -16.13 8.87 20.74
CA TRP A 185 -16.33 8.84 19.29
C TRP A 185 -16.07 10.19 18.62
N VAL A 186 -16.50 11.29 19.24
CA VAL A 186 -16.20 12.64 18.73
C VAL A 186 -14.70 12.92 18.79
N GLU A 187 -14.03 12.54 19.89
CA GLU A 187 -12.58 12.66 20.02
C GLU A 187 -11.83 11.81 18.98
N PHE A 188 -12.27 10.57 18.74
CA PHE A 188 -11.74 9.72 17.68
C PHE A 188 -11.89 10.37 16.30
N CYS A 189 -13.08 10.89 15.98
CA CYS A 189 -13.31 11.57 14.70
C CYS A 189 -12.39 12.78 14.53
N GLU A 190 -12.17 13.56 15.59
CA GLU A 190 -11.23 14.68 15.55
C GLU A 190 -9.80 14.22 15.29
N GLU A 191 -9.32 13.23 16.05
CA GLU A 191 -7.97 12.66 15.92
C GLU A 191 -7.71 12.14 14.51
N ILE A 192 -8.66 11.37 13.96
CA ILE A 192 -8.55 10.84 12.59
C ILE A 192 -8.61 11.95 11.57
N SER A 193 -9.51 12.95 11.74
CA SER A 193 -9.58 14.07 10.81
C SER A 193 -8.25 14.82 10.72
N ASP A 194 -7.52 14.95 11.83
CA ASP A 194 -6.22 15.62 11.89
C ASP A 194 -5.12 14.84 11.18
N LYS A 195 -5.24 13.51 11.09
CA LYS A 195 -4.31 12.64 10.35
C LYS A 195 -4.57 12.58 8.84
N ILE A 196 -5.75 12.99 8.36
CA ILE A 196 -6.05 13.03 6.93
C ILE A 196 -5.25 14.16 6.27
N ASP A 197 -4.29 13.77 5.43
CA ASP A 197 -3.59 14.67 4.53
C ASP A 197 -4.49 15.02 3.34
N LEU A 198 -5.01 16.25 3.34
CA LEU A 198 -5.97 16.74 2.36
C LEU A 198 -5.29 17.21 1.06
N GLU A 199 -3.97 17.29 1.02
CA GLU A 199 -3.24 17.72 -0.18
C GLU A 199 -3.03 16.57 -1.17
N THR A 200 -3.10 15.32 -0.70
CA THR A 200 -2.94 14.11 -1.51
C THR A 200 -4.11 13.93 -2.49
N PRO A 201 -3.86 13.76 -3.81
CA PRO A 201 -4.91 13.57 -4.81
C PRO A 201 -5.90 12.44 -4.48
N ASP A 202 -5.39 11.30 -4.01
CA ASP A 202 -6.21 10.12 -3.69
C ASP A 202 -7.22 10.39 -2.56
N ASN A 203 -6.79 11.14 -1.52
CA ASN A 203 -7.67 11.52 -0.42
C ASN A 203 -8.74 12.52 -0.88
N LYS A 204 -8.39 13.46 -1.77
CA LYS A 204 -9.37 14.38 -2.35
C LYS A 204 -10.43 13.65 -3.16
N GLU A 205 -10.01 12.72 -4.02
CA GLU A 205 -10.92 11.91 -4.82
C GLU A 205 -11.83 11.06 -3.93
N ARG A 206 -11.29 10.39 -2.91
CA ARG A 206 -12.08 9.62 -1.94
C ARG A 206 -13.07 10.50 -1.21
N ILE A 207 -12.65 11.64 -0.65
CA ILE A 207 -13.56 12.56 0.05
C ILE A 207 -14.70 13.01 -0.89
N LYS A 208 -14.40 13.29 -2.16
CA LYS A 208 -15.43 13.62 -3.17
C LYS A 208 -16.36 12.43 -3.43
N ASN A 209 -15.85 11.20 -3.53
CA ASN A 209 -16.67 9.99 -3.69
C ASN A 209 -17.62 9.75 -2.49
N TYR A 210 -17.22 10.15 -1.28
CA TYR A 210 -18.02 10.05 -0.06
C TYR A 210 -18.80 11.32 0.28
N GLU A 211 -18.82 12.36 -0.58
CA GLU A 211 -19.42 13.67 -0.31
C GLU A 211 -20.85 13.58 0.25
N ASN A 212 -21.72 12.82 -0.42
CA ASN A 212 -23.12 12.68 -0.02
C ASN A 212 -23.26 12.00 1.36
N GLN A 213 -22.37 11.06 1.68
CA GLN A 213 -22.36 10.35 2.96
C GLN A 213 -21.90 11.29 4.08
N PHE A 214 -20.79 11.99 3.88
CA PHE A 214 -20.31 12.99 4.84
C PHE A 214 -21.34 14.07 5.11
N LYS A 215 -21.95 14.66 4.06
CA LYS A 215 -23.02 15.66 4.23
C LYS A 215 -24.17 15.13 5.08
N LYS A 216 -24.61 13.90 4.83
CA LYS A 216 -25.67 13.24 5.60
C LYS A 216 -25.25 13.02 7.05
N HIS A 217 -24.07 12.45 7.27
CA HIS A 217 -23.57 12.13 8.62
C HIS A 217 -23.34 13.40 9.45
N PHE A 218 -22.72 14.44 8.91
CA PHE A 218 -22.52 15.71 9.62
C PHE A 218 -23.84 16.42 9.92
N SER A 219 -24.78 16.46 8.97
CA SER A 219 -26.12 17.01 9.20
C SER A 219 -26.82 16.30 10.36
N ASN A 220 -26.76 14.96 10.39
CA ASN A 220 -27.35 14.18 11.47
C ASN A 220 -26.67 14.47 12.81
N CYS A 221 -25.33 14.50 12.85
CA CYS A 221 -24.59 14.76 14.08
C CYS A 221 -24.90 16.16 14.64
N LEU A 222 -24.82 17.20 13.81
CA LEU A 222 -25.04 18.59 14.23
C LEU A 222 -26.47 18.87 14.70
N ASN A 223 -27.46 18.13 14.20
CA ASN A 223 -28.86 18.31 14.60
C ASN A 223 -29.21 17.61 15.92
N ILE A 224 -28.44 16.58 16.31
CA ILE A 224 -28.81 15.65 17.37
C ILE A 224 -27.91 15.80 18.61
N LEU A 225 -26.67 16.28 18.43
CA LEU A 225 -25.71 16.36 19.52
C LEU A 225 -25.95 17.53 20.48
N PRO A 226 -25.54 17.37 21.76
CA PRO A 226 -25.44 18.49 22.69
C PRO A 226 -24.49 19.57 22.16
N LYS A 227 -24.83 20.84 22.43
CA LYS A 227 -24.09 22.03 21.94
C LYS A 227 -22.60 22.05 22.29
N GLU A 228 -22.19 21.34 23.34
CA GLU A 228 -20.79 21.24 23.75
C GLU A 228 -19.90 20.55 22.71
N TYR A 229 -20.47 19.75 21.80
CA TYR A 229 -19.73 19.08 20.71
C TYR A 229 -19.76 19.84 19.39
N ASP A 230 -20.59 20.89 19.26
CA ASP A 230 -20.82 21.63 18.01
C ASP A 230 -19.53 22.19 17.43
N GLU A 231 -18.66 22.76 18.26
CA GLU A 231 -17.42 23.39 17.78
C GLU A 231 -16.45 22.35 17.21
N ARG A 232 -16.32 21.20 17.87
CA ARG A 232 -15.43 20.11 17.42
C ARG A 232 -15.91 19.55 16.09
N LEU A 233 -17.21 19.28 15.96
CA LEU A 233 -17.78 18.76 14.72
C LEU A 233 -17.82 19.77 13.59
N LYS A 234 -18.05 21.06 13.88
CA LYS A 234 -17.93 22.12 12.88
C LYS A 234 -16.51 22.20 12.35
N LYS A 235 -15.50 22.13 13.22
CA LYS A 235 -14.08 22.10 12.80
C LYS A 235 -13.81 20.93 11.83
N ILE A 236 -14.27 19.72 12.16
CA ILE A 236 -14.11 18.54 11.30
C ILE A 236 -14.88 18.74 9.98
N ASN A 237 -16.14 19.16 10.04
CA ASN A 237 -16.98 19.38 8.87
C ASN A 237 -16.37 20.43 7.92
N ASP A 238 -15.95 21.58 8.44
CA ASP A 238 -15.34 22.64 7.65
C ASP A 238 -14.06 22.16 6.97
N LYS A 239 -13.26 21.34 7.66
CA LYS A 239 -12.05 20.73 7.11
C LYS A 239 -12.36 19.82 5.91
N ILE A 240 -13.34 18.93 6.04
CA ILE A 240 -13.75 18.00 4.98
C ILE A 240 -14.45 18.73 3.82
N MET A 241 -15.34 19.68 4.12
CA MET A 241 -16.08 20.44 3.11
C MET A 241 -15.16 21.32 2.27
N ARG A 242 -14.07 21.86 2.83
CA ARG A 242 -13.06 22.59 2.04
C ARG A 242 -12.48 21.76 0.91
N VAL A 243 -12.32 20.44 1.09
CA VAL A 243 -11.81 19.55 0.03
C VAL A 243 -12.88 19.24 -1.01
N ILE A 244 -14.12 19.05 -0.58
CA ILE A 244 -15.25 18.81 -1.49
C ILE A 244 -15.43 20.01 -2.42
N TYR A 245 -15.32 21.22 -1.87
CA TYR A 245 -15.55 22.48 -2.58
C TYR A 245 -14.28 23.16 -3.12
N SER A 246 -13.08 22.62 -2.88
CA SER A 246 -11.87 23.12 -3.54
C SER A 246 -11.88 22.68 -5.00
N GLU A 247 -11.88 23.67 -5.89
CA GLU A 247 -11.71 23.50 -7.35
C GLU A 247 -10.41 22.75 -7.69
#